data_AF-A0A7S3EV35-F1
#
_entry.id   AF-A0A7S3EV35-F1
#
_cell.length_a   1.000
_cell.length_b   1.000
_cell.length_c   1.000
_cell.angle_alpha   90.00
_cell.angle_beta   90.00
_cell.angle_gamma   90.00
#
_symmetry.space_group_name_H-M   'P 1'
#
loop_
_entity.id
_entity.type
_entity.pdbx_description
1 polymer ?
#
loop_
_entity_poly.entity_id
_entity_poly.type
_entity_poly.pdbx_seq_one_letter_code
_entity_poly.pdbx_strand_id
1 'polypeptide(L)'
;PAPTPTPAPAPAPAPTPSTPTIACPWSVDITKFSDTHTVTVLVTIAGARQASGKLAAVVGAEIRGVQDQVSGPPFGPYVGASLFLMTMYANQAGETISFMFDDGSATTSLTETVTFEINANTGKVTEPMLLSAASIGSAASC
;
A
#
# COMPACT_ATOMS: atom_id res chain seq x y z
N PRO A 1 29.96 39.97 -40.46
CA PRO A 1 29.83 39.38 -39.10
C PRO A 1 28.38 38.94 -38.86
N ALA A 2 28.14 37.63 -38.84
CA ALA A 2 26.83 37.08 -38.47
C ALA A 2 26.73 36.98 -36.93
N PRO A 3 25.57 37.27 -36.32
CA PRO A 3 25.40 37.08 -34.89
C PRO A 3 25.39 35.57 -34.58
N THR A 4 26.23 35.16 -33.63
CA THR A 4 26.23 33.80 -33.08
C THR A 4 24.88 33.53 -32.41
N PRO A 5 24.21 32.40 -32.64
CA PRO A 5 23.01 32.05 -31.90
C PRO A 5 23.36 31.79 -30.43
N THR A 6 22.70 32.53 -29.54
CA THR A 6 22.75 32.31 -28.08
C THR A 6 22.31 30.87 -27.78
N PRO A 7 23.06 30.09 -26.97
CA PRO A 7 22.60 28.77 -26.52
C PRO A 7 21.30 28.90 -25.74
N ALA A 8 20.29 28.11 -26.11
CA ALA A 8 19.04 28.02 -25.36
C ALA A 8 19.33 27.51 -23.92
N PRO A 9 18.63 28.01 -22.88
CA PRO A 9 18.77 27.48 -21.53
C PRO A 9 18.41 25.99 -21.52
N ALA A 10 19.24 25.17 -20.88
CA ALA A 10 18.94 23.76 -20.66
C ALA A 10 17.59 23.63 -19.92
N PRO A 11 16.74 22.63 -20.24
CA PRO A 11 15.53 22.37 -19.47
C PRO A 11 15.90 22.13 -18.02
N ALA A 12 15.22 22.82 -17.09
CA ALA A 12 15.36 22.55 -15.67
C ALA A 12 15.07 21.06 -15.40
N PRO A 13 15.79 20.40 -14.46
CA PRO A 13 15.47 19.04 -14.07
C PRO A 13 14.01 19.00 -13.59
N ALA A 14 13.24 18.05 -14.09
CA ALA A 14 11.85 17.83 -13.67
C ALA A 14 11.79 17.69 -12.13
N PRO A 15 10.75 18.21 -11.46
CA PRO A 15 10.58 17.96 -10.03
C PRO A 15 10.54 16.45 -9.83
N THR A 16 11.45 15.92 -9.01
CA THR A 16 11.42 14.55 -8.55
C THR A 16 10.01 14.28 -7.99
N PRO A 17 9.32 13.19 -8.38
CA PRO A 17 8.05 12.86 -7.75
C PRO A 17 8.32 12.60 -6.26
N SER A 18 7.97 13.57 -5.43
CA SER A 18 7.93 13.40 -3.99
C SER A 18 6.89 12.32 -3.72
N THR A 19 7.34 11.11 -3.39
CA THR A 19 6.45 10.07 -2.86
C THR A 19 5.62 10.71 -1.75
N PRO A 20 4.28 10.70 -1.82
CA PRO A 20 3.46 11.30 -0.78
C PRO A 20 3.77 10.64 0.56
N THR A 21 4.37 11.39 1.48
CA THR A 21 4.60 10.94 2.85
C THR A 21 3.27 11.03 3.60
N ILE A 22 2.64 9.88 3.83
CA ILE A 22 1.41 9.80 4.61
C ILE A 22 1.75 9.94 6.09
N ALA A 23 1.08 10.87 6.78
CA ALA A 23 1.34 11.17 8.19
C ALA A 23 0.75 10.11 9.13
N CYS A 24 1.48 9.78 10.20
CA CYS A 24 1.02 8.93 11.30
C CYS A 24 0.16 9.75 12.31
N PRO A 25 -0.71 9.10 13.10
CA PRO A 25 -1.07 7.68 13.05
C PRO A 25 -1.96 7.36 11.84
N TRP A 26 -1.82 6.14 11.31
CA TRP A 26 -2.70 5.68 10.24
C TRP A 26 -4.11 5.45 10.78
N SER A 27 -5.08 6.16 10.19
CA SER A 27 -6.49 6.05 10.53
C SER A 27 -7.35 6.31 9.30
N VAL A 28 -8.49 5.63 9.24
CA VAL A 28 -9.49 5.79 8.17
C VAL A 28 -10.77 6.38 8.75
N ASP A 29 -11.26 7.46 8.15
CA ASP A 29 -12.58 8.01 8.46
C ASP A 29 -13.63 7.33 7.59
N ILE A 30 -14.22 6.26 8.11
CA ILE A 30 -15.19 5.44 7.37
C ILE A 30 -16.48 6.20 7.02
N THR A 31 -16.78 7.33 7.68
CA THR A 31 -18.01 8.10 7.42
C THR A 31 -17.99 8.82 6.08
N LYS A 32 -16.81 8.93 5.46
CA LYS A 32 -16.62 9.53 4.14
C LYS A 32 -16.89 8.59 2.97
N PHE A 33 -17.16 7.31 3.24
CA PHE A 33 -17.21 6.26 2.24
C PHE A 33 -18.51 5.46 2.32
N SER A 34 -19.12 5.18 1.16
CA SER A 34 -20.32 4.35 1.04
C SER A 34 -20.04 2.89 0.72
N ASP A 35 -18.87 2.60 0.13
CA ASP A 35 -18.58 1.31 -0.47
C ASP A 35 -17.35 0.66 0.17
N THR A 36 -17.32 -0.68 0.13
CA THR A 36 -16.25 -1.47 0.73
C THR A 36 -15.66 -2.47 -0.26
N HIS A 37 -14.38 -2.80 -0.09
CA HIS A 37 -13.69 -3.90 -0.76
C HIS A 37 -12.80 -4.59 0.27
N THR A 38 -12.97 -5.90 0.47
CA THR A 38 -12.15 -6.69 1.38
C THR A 38 -10.96 -7.33 0.67
N VAL A 39 -9.80 -7.36 1.31
CA VAL A 39 -8.59 -8.02 0.80
C VAL A 39 -8.04 -9.00 1.84
N THR A 40 -7.63 -10.18 1.40
CA THR A 40 -6.84 -11.12 2.21
C THR A 40 -5.44 -11.17 1.63
N VAL A 41 -4.44 -10.69 2.38
CA VAL A 41 -3.08 -10.54 1.86
C VAL A 41 -2.04 -11.22 2.75
N LEU A 42 -0.93 -11.59 2.13
CA LEU A 42 0.30 -12.02 2.79
C LEU A 42 1.41 -11.07 2.39
N VAL A 43 2.11 -10.50 3.38
CA VAL A 43 3.14 -9.47 3.15
C VAL A 43 4.55 -10.09 3.25
N THR A 44 5.40 -9.78 2.28
CA THR A 44 6.81 -10.21 2.23
C THR A 44 7.72 -9.01 1.97
N ILE A 45 8.65 -8.70 2.88
CA ILE A 45 9.58 -7.57 2.75
C ILE A 45 11.00 -8.12 2.75
N ALA A 46 11.82 -7.73 1.77
CA ALA A 46 13.19 -8.22 1.57
C ALA A 46 13.29 -9.77 1.58
N GLY A 47 12.26 -10.45 1.05
CA GLY A 47 12.16 -11.91 1.02
C GLY A 47 11.67 -12.57 2.32
N ALA A 48 11.43 -11.80 3.39
CA ALA A 48 10.93 -12.30 4.67
C ALA A 48 9.42 -12.05 4.84
N ARG A 49 8.67 -13.09 5.21
CA ARG A 49 7.24 -12.98 5.53
C ARG A 49 7.04 -12.21 6.82
N GLN A 50 6.14 -11.23 6.79
CA GLN A 50 5.85 -10.40 7.95
C GLN A 50 4.83 -11.10 8.84
N ALA A 51 5.20 -11.33 10.10
CA ALA A 51 4.36 -12.04 11.07
C ALA A 51 3.41 -11.12 11.85
N SER A 52 3.74 -9.83 11.92
CA SER A 52 3.05 -8.77 12.65
C SER A 52 3.39 -7.42 12.04
N GLY A 53 2.54 -6.41 12.27
CA GLY A 53 2.72 -5.05 11.79
C GLY A 53 1.38 -4.39 11.49
N LYS A 54 1.41 -3.20 10.91
CA LYS A 54 0.23 -2.49 10.40
C LYS A 54 0.28 -2.46 8.89
N LEU A 55 -0.80 -2.82 8.23
CA LEU A 55 -1.00 -2.66 6.80
C LEU A 55 -1.96 -1.50 6.57
N ALA A 56 -1.62 -0.59 5.67
CA ALA A 56 -2.50 0.47 5.22
C ALA A 56 -2.75 0.36 3.71
N ALA A 57 -4.02 0.55 3.33
CA ALA A 57 -4.44 0.80 1.96
C ALA A 57 -4.51 2.30 1.72
N VAL A 58 -3.93 2.79 0.62
CA VAL A 58 -3.78 4.22 0.36
C VAL A 58 -4.11 4.57 -1.09
N VAL A 59 -4.74 5.73 -1.29
CA VAL A 59 -4.97 6.35 -2.60
C VAL A 59 -4.38 7.74 -2.57
N GLY A 60 -3.26 7.94 -3.28
CA GLY A 60 -2.48 9.16 -3.18
C GLY A 60 -1.96 9.36 -1.75
N ALA A 61 -2.50 10.35 -1.03
CA ALA A 61 -2.15 10.65 0.35
C ALA A 61 -3.26 10.28 1.37
N GLU A 62 -4.34 9.64 0.92
CA GLU A 62 -5.48 9.30 1.77
C GLU A 62 -5.48 7.82 2.14
N ILE A 63 -5.64 7.54 3.43
CA ILE A 63 -5.75 6.18 3.95
C ILE A 63 -7.19 5.69 3.75
N ARG A 64 -7.32 4.59 3.02
CA ARG A 64 -8.58 3.94 2.67
C ARG A 64 -8.82 2.66 3.44
N GLY A 65 -7.89 2.21 4.26
CA GLY A 65 -8.05 1.05 5.12
C GLY A 65 -6.81 0.86 5.98
N VAL A 66 -6.99 0.31 7.18
CA VAL A 66 -5.90 -0.04 8.10
C VAL A 66 -6.21 -1.41 8.69
N GLN A 67 -5.20 -2.27 8.75
CA GLN A 67 -5.29 -3.57 9.41
C GLN A 67 -4.01 -3.86 10.21
N ASP A 68 -4.16 -4.10 11.50
CA ASP A 68 -3.07 -4.45 12.42
C ASP A 68 -3.26 -5.81 13.11
N GLN A 69 -4.39 -6.48 12.85
CA GLN A 69 -4.67 -7.82 13.30
C GLN A 69 -4.29 -8.84 12.21
N VAL A 70 -3.58 -9.87 12.64
CA VAL A 70 -3.22 -11.01 11.78
C VAL A 70 -4.15 -12.19 12.03
N SER A 71 -4.46 -12.92 10.97
CA SER A 71 -5.20 -14.17 11.01
C SER A 71 -4.29 -15.32 10.57
N GLY A 72 -4.20 -16.36 11.40
CA GLY A 72 -3.54 -17.62 11.06
C GLY A 72 -4.58 -18.65 10.60
N PRO A 73 -4.68 -18.97 9.31
CA PRO A 73 -5.68 -19.95 8.86
C PRO A 73 -5.38 -21.33 9.45
N PRO A 74 -6.39 -22.09 9.93
CA PRO A 74 -6.19 -23.38 10.58
C PRO A 74 -6.00 -24.55 9.59
N PHE A 75 -6.10 -24.30 8.28
CA PHE A 75 -5.95 -25.29 7.23
C PHE A 75 -5.45 -24.64 5.92
N GLY A 76 -5.09 -25.47 4.95
CA GLY A 76 -4.66 -25.04 3.62
C GLY A 76 -3.15 -24.79 3.50
N PRO A 77 -2.67 -24.35 2.33
CA PRO A 77 -1.23 -24.22 2.05
C PRO A 77 -0.56 -23.08 2.82
N TYR A 78 -1.33 -22.15 3.38
CA TYR A 78 -0.86 -21.02 4.19
C TYR A 78 -1.08 -21.23 5.69
N VAL A 79 -1.30 -22.48 6.14
CA VAL A 79 -1.43 -22.79 7.57
C VAL A 79 -0.24 -22.26 8.35
N GLY A 80 -0.50 -21.55 9.45
CA GLY A 80 0.54 -20.92 10.28
C GLY A 80 1.18 -19.66 9.69
N ALA A 81 0.78 -19.19 8.51
CA ALA A 81 1.18 -17.88 8.00
C ALA A 81 0.33 -16.76 8.62
N SER A 82 0.90 -15.57 8.79
CA SER A 82 0.16 -14.37 9.18
C SER A 82 -0.48 -13.73 7.95
N LEU A 83 -1.80 -13.80 7.87
CA LEU A 83 -2.59 -13.12 6.84
C LEU A 83 -3.20 -11.84 7.40
N PHE A 84 -3.23 -10.79 6.59
CA PHE A 84 -3.88 -9.53 6.93
C PHE A 84 -5.19 -9.45 6.15
N LEU A 85 -6.31 -9.46 6.87
CA LEU A 85 -7.65 -9.40 6.28
C LEU A 85 -8.18 -7.99 6.43
N MET A 86 -7.98 -7.13 5.44
CA MET A 86 -8.29 -5.71 5.54
C MET A 86 -9.59 -5.38 4.80
N THR A 87 -10.36 -4.44 5.35
CA THR A 87 -11.45 -3.77 4.63
C THR A 87 -10.95 -2.41 4.15
N MET A 88 -11.13 -2.16 2.86
CA MET A 88 -10.84 -0.89 2.19
C MET A 88 -12.14 -0.17 1.87
N TYR A 89 -12.10 1.15 1.86
CA TYR A 89 -13.27 2.02 1.72
C TYR A 89 -13.08 3.01 0.55
N ALA A 90 -14.13 3.21 -0.25
CA ALA A 90 -14.16 4.20 -1.31
C ALA A 90 -15.61 4.64 -1.60
N ASN A 91 -15.78 5.55 -2.56
CA ASN A 91 -17.08 6.02 -3.02
C ASN A 91 -17.41 5.58 -4.45
N GLN A 92 -16.41 5.06 -5.18
CA GLN A 92 -16.55 4.63 -6.57
C GLN A 92 -15.57 3.48 -6.87
N ALA A 93 -15.91 2.66 -7.87
CA ALA A 93 -15.00 1.66 -8.41
C ALA A 93 -13.90 2.30 -9.29
N GLY A 94 -12.81 1.56 -9.50
CA GLY A 94 -11.74 1.94 -10.43
C GLY A 94 -10.57 2.71 -9.80
N GLU A 95 -10.66 3.10 -8.53
CA GLU A 95 -9.53 3.71 -7.81
C GLU A 95 -8.39 2.69 -7.65
N THR A 96 -7.14 3.12 -7.86
CA THR A 96 -5.97 2.25 -7.63
C THR A 96 -5.51 2.39 -6.18
N ILE A 97 -5.68 1.33 -5.40
CA ILE A 97 -5.21 1.21 -4.04
C ILE A 97 -3.76 0.73 -4.05
N SER A 98 -2.88 1.48 -3.41
CA SER A 98 -1.53 1.05 -3.06
C SER A 98 -1.46 0.62 -1.61
N PHE A 99 -0.43 -0.13 -1.24
CA PHE A 99 -0.29 -0.63 0.13
C PHE A 99 1.02 -0.16 0.77
N MET A 100 0.95 0.11 2.06
CA MET A 100 2.09 0.42 2.91
C MET A 100 2.06 -0.48 4.13
N PHE A 101 3.23 -0.91 4.59
CA PHE A 101 3.39 -1.79 5.73
C PHE A 101 4.32 -1.18 6.75
N ASP A 102 3.89 -1.14 8.00
CA ASP A 102 4.69 -0.72 9.14
C ASP A 102 5.01 -1.92 10.03
N ASP A 103 6.29 -2.21 10.24
CA ASP A 103 6.74 -3.28 11.13
C ASP A 103 6.94 -2.84 12.59
N GLY A 104 6.56 -1.60 12.92
CA GLY A 104 6.79 -0.93 14.20
C GLY A 104 8.10 -0.14 14.26
N SER A 105 8.96 -0.24 13.23
CA SER A 105 10.25 0.46 13.13
C SER A 105 10.39 1.25 11.84
N ALA A 106 9.83 0.75 10.73
CA ALA A 106 9.90 1.36 9.42
C ALA A 106 8.61 1.16 8.62
N THR A 107 8.19 2.21 7.95
CA THR A 107 7.14 2.18 6.94
C THR A 107 7.73 1.81 5.58
N THR A 108 7.20 0.75 4.96
CA THR A 108 7.61 0.20 3.67
C THR A 108 6.46 0.24 2.67
N SER A 109 6.68 0.85 1.50
CA SER A 109 5.71 0.79 0.40
C SER A 109 5.81 -0.56 -0.31
N LEU A 110 4.66 -1.18 -0.57
CA LEU A 110 4.56 -2.46 -1.25
C LEU A 110 4.37 -2.23 -2.76
N THR A 111 4.76 -3.21 -3.57
CA THR A 111 4.86 -3.08 -5.02
C THR A 111 3.52 -3.24 -5.72
N GLU A 112 2.70 -4.15 -5.21
CA GLU A 112 1.44 -4.55 -5.81
C GLU A 112 0.33 -3.55 -5.44
N THR A 113 -0.63 -3.43 -6.34
CA THR A 113 -1.79 -2.57 -6.19
C THR A 113 -3.06 -3.36 -6.43
N VAL A 114 -4.18 -2.84 -5.94
CA VAL A 114 -5.52 -3.40 -6.18
C VAL A 114 -6.38 -2.32 -6.78
N THR A 115 -7.12 -2.64 -7.83
CA THR A 115 -8.20 -1.78 -8.30
C THR A 115 -9.41 -1.96 -7.38
N PHE A 116 -9.93 -0.87 -6.84
CA PHE A 116 -11.11 -0.90 -5.99
C PHE A 116 -12.33 -1.31 -6.80
N GLU A 117 -13.07 -2.29 -6.31
CA GLU A 117 -14.33 -2.75 -6.87
C GLU A 117 -15.37 -2.77 -5.74
N ILE A 118 -16.56 -2.27 -6.03
CA ILE A 118 -17.62 -2.10 -5.05
C ILE A 118 -18.09 -3.48 -4.55
N ASN A 119 -18.07 -3.67 -3.23
CA ASN A 119 -18.47 -4.90 -2.54
C ASN A 119 -17.67 -6.15 -2.95
N ALA A 120 -16.46 -5.95 -3.49
CA ALA A 120 -15.61 -7.04 -3.91
C ALA A 120 -14.82 -7.68 -2.75
N ASN A 121 -14.27 -8.85 -3.04
CA ASN A 121 -13.36 -9.58 -2.18
C ASN A 121 -12.17 -10.08 -3.00
N THR A 122 -10.97 -9.64 -2.66
CA THR A 122 -9.71 -10.02 -3.33
C THR A 122 -8.87 -10.90 -2.42
N GLY A 123 -8.49 -12.06 -2.92
CA GLY A 123 -7.73 -13.06 -2.16
C GLY A 123 -8.59 -13.78 -1.13
N LYS A 124 -8.13 -14.96 -0.70
CA LYS A 124 -8.81 -15.81 0.28
C LYS A 124 -7.79 -16.44 1.22
N VAL A 125 -8.24 -16.99 2.34
CA VAL A 125 -7.36 -17.66 3.31
C VAL A 125 -6.54 -18.83 2.73
N THR A 126 -7.03 -19.48 1.66
CA THR A 126 -6.33 -20.56 0.96
C THR A 126 -5.45 -20.07 -0.19
N GLU A 127 -5.68 -18.86 -0.68
CA GLU A 127 -4.98 -18.23 -1.80
C GLU A 127 -5.01 -16.70 -1.60
N PRO A 128 -4.17 -16.18 -0.69
CA PRO A 128 -4.10 -14.76 -0.40
C PRO A 128 -3.42 -14.04 -1.55
N MET A 129 -3.72 -12.75 -1.70
CA MET A 129 -2.93 -11.89 -2.56
C MET A 129 -1.55 -11.69 -1.92
N LEU A 130 -0.50 -11.84 -2.72
CA LEU A 130 0.88 -11.68 -2.25
C LEU A 130 1.30 -10.23 -2.46
N LEU A 131 1.65 -9.56 -1.36
CA LEU A 131 2.23 -8.22 -1.40
C LEU A 131 3.71 -8.30 -1.05
N SER A 132 4.54 -7.56 -1.77
CA SER A 132 5.98 -7.63 -1.66
C SER A 132 6.69 -6.28 -1.76
N ALA A 133 7.82 -6.19 -1.06
CA ALA A 133 8.78 -5.11 -1.21
C ALA A 133 10.20 -5.67 -1.26
N ALA A 134 11.04 -5.13 -2.15
CA ALA A 134 12.42 -5.60 -2.34
C ALA A 134 13.34 -5.23 -1.16
N SER A 135 13.04 -4.14 -0.45
CA SER A 135 13.81 -3.63 0.68
C SER A 135 12.89 -3.05 1.74
N ILE A 136 13.40 -2.94 2.97
CA ILE A 136 12.73 -2.20 4.04
C ILE A 136 12.70 -0.72 3.64
N GLY A 137 11.57 -0.06 3.91
CA GLY A 137 11.37 1.35 3.62
C GLY A 137 12.05 2.27 4.63
N SER A 138 11.55 3.51 4.69
CA SER A 138 12.14 4.56 5.52
C SER A 138 11.95 4.26 7.00
N ALA A 139 12.98 4.56 7.81
CA ALA A 139 12.94 4.53 9.27
C ALA A 139 12.07 5.69 9.81
N ALA A 140 10.77 5.53 9.66
CA ALA A 140 9.72 6.32 10.27
C ALA A 140 8.54 5.36 10.42
N SER A 141 8.22 5.00 11.65
CA SER A 141 7.12 4.08 11.95
C SER A 141 5.82 4.82 12.30
N CYS A 142 4.70 4.27 11.85
CA CYS A 142 3.34 4.54 12.30
C CYS A 142 2.83 3.40 13.19
#